data_AF-A0AA86I235-F1
#
_entry.id   AF-A0AA86I235-F1
#
_cell.length_a   1.000
_cell.length_b   1.000
_cell.length_c   1.000
_cell.angle_alpha   90.00
_cell.angle_beta   90.00
_cell.angle_gamma   90.00
#
_symmetry.space_group_name_H-M   'P 1'
#
loop_
_entity.id
_entity.type
_entity.pdbx_description
1 polymer ?
#
loop_
_entity_poly.entity_id
_entity_poly.type
_entity_poly.pdbx_seq_one_letter_code
_entity_poly.pdbx_strand_id
1 'polypeptide(L)'
;MKKPFNSYIDDNSLEKLNEELIWKPTRKQKHKQRLLETIDQLESSLPVKSKRNLFSIKQNHFVRNIVYCGIALFLLSGAFISSAFVSPAMAQVAAKIPYVGQIFKQKPVADVLYQELEKKGYKTASVGQTYYGGKKELVVSVEGSEKYFNKVRGDITDIATNILSKRQYDAYKFKIERMEPYVYPEPNAQEKKIEKIQTDISTELEKHHYDFLIANVSFSSPPTVELEIPNTEKRVEEIKALIHAVLVENKTENASIKIKKINLKKRDQDNRWGTIVTDVGEDLLGKKKYHVKMVGYSVHPEPQLFIYTSLNVSEDNKKFADELKGIIDEFLETKEMKNKVKGDSYTVVIYGKGNKKLN
;
A
#
# COMPACT_ATOMS: atom_id res chain seq x y z
N MET A 1 -20.10 39.49 -17.39
CA MET A 1 -20.48 38.60 -18.52
C MET A 1 -19.31 37.68 -18.85
N LYS A 2 -19.42 36.39 -18.52
CA LYS A 2 -18.57 35.29 -18.99
C LYS A 2 -19.53 34.18 -19.45
N LYS A 3 -19.41 33.70 -20.68
CA LYS A 3 -20.26 32.64 -21.25
C LYS A 3 -19.83 31.27 -20.69
N PRO A 4 -20.78 30.35 -20.40
CA PRO A 4 -20.48 29.01 -19.90
C PRO A 4 -20.02 28.10 -21.04
N PHE A 5 -19.04 27.23 -20.76
CA PHE A 5 -18.67 26.13 -21.63
C PHE A 5 -19.70 25.01 -21.46
N ASN A 6 -20.40 24.69 -22.54
CA ASN A 6 -21.39 23.62 -22.62
C ASN A 6 -20.65 22.31 -22.92
N SER A 7 -20.71 21.34 -22.02
CA SER A 7 -20.20 19.98 -22.25
C SER A 7 -21.29 19.12 -22.90
N TYR A 8 -21.34 19.12 -24.22
CA TYR A 8 -21.95 18.05 -25.00
C TYR A 8 -20.82 17.35 -25.75
N ILE A 9 -20.37 16.22 -25.21
CA ILE A 9 -19.59 15.25 -25.98
C ILE A 9 -20.63 14.48 -26.80
N ASP A 10 -20.58 14.68 -28.10
CA ASP A 10 -21.46 14.08 -29.10
C ASP A 10 -21.19 12.56 -29.15
N ASP A 11 -22.18 11.73 -28.83
CA ASP A 11 -22.06 10.26 -28.79
C ASP A 11 -21.58 9.67 -30.13
N ASN A 12 -21.81 10.38 -31.24
CA ASN A 12 -21.28 10.06 -32.57
C ASN A 12 -19.75 10.03 -32.64
N SER A 13 -19.05 10.75 -31.76
CA SER A 13 -17.58 10.80 -31.75
C SER A 13 -16.95 9.56 -31.11
N LEU A 14 -17.63 8.94 -30.16
CA LEU A 14 -17.19 7.71 -29.50
C LEU A 14 -17.49 6.47 -30.35
N GLU A 15 -18.61 6.45 -31.07
CA GLU A 15 -18.94 5.38 -32.01
C GLU A 15 -17.95 5.34 -33.18
N LYS A 16 -17.55 6.51 -33.69
CA LYS A 16 -16.55 6.65 -34.76
C LYS A 16 -15.14 6.23 -34.32
N LEU A 17 -14.75 6.53 -33.07
CA LEU A 17 -13.49 6.05 -32.48
C LEU A 17 -13.50 4.53 -32.25
N ASN A 18 -14.65 3.96 -31.88
CA ASN A 18 -14.78 2.52 -31.69
C ASN A 18 -14.73 1.76 -33.02
N GLU A 19 -15.32 2.30 -34.09
CA GLU A 19 -15.19 1.74 -35.44
C GLU A 19 -13.75 1.84 -36.01
N GLU A 20 -13.00 2.89 -35.66
CA GLU A 20 -11.58 3.03 -36.05
C GLU A 20 -10.62 2.16 -35.23
N LEU A 21 -10.97 1.83 -33.98
CA LEU A 21 -10.20 0.97 -33.08
C LEU A 21 -10.46 -0.53 -33.25
N ILE A 22 -11.51 -0.94 -33.97
CA ILE A 22 -11.68 -2.34 -34.40
C ILE A 22 -10.63 -2.65 -35.47
N TRP A 23 -9.53 -3.22 -35.00
CA TRP A 23 -8.38 -3.70 -35.76
C TRP A 23 -8.82 -4.60 -36.92
N LYS A 24 -8.97 -4.03 -38.12
CA LYS A 24 -9.48 -4.76 -39.29
C LYS A 24 -8.55 -5.95 -39.63
N PRO A 25 -9.04 -7.22 -39.60
CA PRO A 25 -8.23 -8.42 -39.83
C PRO A 25 -7.57 -8.44 -41.22
N THR A 26 -8.15 -7.71 -42.18
CA THR A 26 -7.61 -7.51 -43.54
C THR A 26 -6.28 -6.75 -43.56
N ARG A 27 -6.00 -5.83 -42.63
CA ARG A 27 -4.68 -5.16 -42.54
C ARG A 27 -3.60 -6.10 -42.05
N LYS A 28 -3.92 -7.01 -41.11
CA LYS A 28 -2.98 -8.03 -40.60
C LYS A 28 -2.63 -9.05 -41.69
N GLN A 29 -3.62 -9.48 -42.48
CA GLN A 29 -3.40 -10.36 -43.63
C GLN A 29 -2.57 -9.67 -44.72
N LYS A 30 -2.87 -8.41 -45.07
CA LYS A 30 -2.11 -7.65 -46.05
C LYS A 30 -0.66 -7.41 -45.62
N HIS A 31 -0.40 -7.24 -44.33
CA HIS A 31 0.95 -7.10 -43.79
C HIS A 31 1.71 -8.43 -43.81
N LYS A 32 1.04 -9.54 -43.45
CA LYS A 32 1.61 -10.90 -43.56
C LYS A 32 1.96 -11.24 -45.01
N GLN A 33 1.10 -10.87 -45.96
CA GLN A 33 1.28 -11.16 -47.39
C GLN A 33 2.45 -10.37 -47.97
N ARG A 34 2.60 -9.09 -47.60
CA ARG A 34 3.79 -8.29 -47.97
C ARG A 34 5.09 -8.86 -47.40
N LEU A 35 5.08 -9.36 -46.16
CA LEU A 35 6.26 -9.98 -45.56
C LEU A 35 6.65 -11.28 -46.29
N LEU A 36 5.67 -12.08 -46.70
CA LEU A 36 5.91 -13.29 -47.49
C LEU A 36 6.43 -12.95 -48.90
N GLU A 37 5.83 -11.98 -49.59
CA GLU A 37 6.33 -11.49 -50.89
C GLU A 37 7.76 -10.94 -50.80
N THR A 38 8.12 -10.30 -49.69
CA THR A 38 9.49 -9.79 -49.46
C THR A 38 10.48 -10.93 -49.24
N ILE A 39 10.07 -12.00 -48.55
CA ILE A 39 10.90 -13.20 -48.35
C ILE A 39 11.10 -13.94 -49.69
N ASP A 40 10.04 -14.09 -50.49
CA ASP A 40 10.12 -14.73 -51.82
C ASP A 40 10.98 -13.91 -52.80
N GLN A 41 10.91 -12.57 -52.74
CA GLN A 41 11.80 -11.68 -53.52
C GLN A 41 13.26 -11.80 -53.10
N LEU A 42 13.53 -11.99 -51.80
CA LEU A 42 14.89 -12.20 -51.29
C LEU A 42 15.44 -13.56 -51.72
N GLU A 43 14.64 -14.63 -51.66
CA GLU A 43 15.05 -15.98 -52.09
C GLU A 43 15.24 -16.07 -53.61
N SER A 44 14.43 -15.37 -54.41
CA SER A 44 14.57 -15.33 -55.87
C SER A 44 15.70 -14.40 -56.37
N SER A 45 16.21 -13.51 -55.52
CA SER A 45 17.32 -12.59 -55.84
C SER A 45 18.71 -13.21 -55.66
N LEU A 46 18.83 -14.46 -55.20
CA LEU A 46 20.10 -15.17 -55.08
C LEU A 46 20.50 -15.79 -56.43
N PRO A 47 21.59 -15.34 -57.08
CA PRO A 47 21.95 -15.83 -58.41
C PRO A 47 22.52 -17.25 -58.37
N VAL A 48 22.00 -18.08 -59.29
CA VAL A 48 22.48 -19.43 -59.61
C VAL A 48 23.50 -19.41 -60.76
N LYS A 49 24.61 -20.14 -60.57
CA LYS A 49 25.75 -20.52 -61.48
C LYS A 49 26.94 -19.54 -61.48
N SER A 50 28.21 -19.98 -61.46
CA SER A 50 28.82 -21.07 -62.23
C SER A 50 30.17 -21.57 -61.66
N LYS A 51 30.46 -22.84 -61.97
CA LYS A 51 31.62 -23.70 -61.63
C LYS A 51 33.02 -23.08 -61.78
N ARG A 52 33.87 -23.27 -60.76
CA ARG A 52 35.29 -23.66 -60.94
C ARG A 52 35.68 -24.66 -59.85
N ASN A 53 36.27 -25.78 -60.28
CA ASN A 53 36.78 -26.88 -59.46
C ASN A 53 37.79 -26.39 -58.43
N LEU A 54 37.79 -26.99 -57.24
CA LEU A 54 38.99 -27.26 -56.42
C LEU A 54 38.63 -28.23 -55.28
N PHE A 55 38.39 -29.50 -55.65
CA PHE A 55 38.72 -30.59 -54.74
C PHE A 55 40.24 -30.79 -54.81
N SER A 56 40.94 -30.32 -53.78
CA SER A 56 41.87 -31.14 -52.99
C SER A 56 42.61 -30.22 -52.03
N ILE A 57 42.19 -30.15 -50.76
CA ILE A 57 43.08 -29.89 -49.63
C ILE A 57 42.50 -30.61 -48.41
N LYS A 58 43.43 -31.26 -47.71
CA LYS A 58 43.30 -32.23 -46.63
C LYS A 58 42.45 -31.75 -45.44
N GLN A 59 41.86 -32.76 -44.81
CA GLN A 59 41.35 -32.80 -43.44
C GLN A 59 42.03 -31.79 -42.51
N ASN A 60 41.22 -30.96 -41.83
CA ASN A 60 41.66 -30.37 -40.57
C ASN A 60 40.56 -30.52 -39.53
N HIS A 61 40.74 -31.54 -38.67
CA HIS A 61 39.84 -31.94 -37.59
C HIS A 61 39.59 -30.81 -36.56
N PHE A 62 40.40 -29.75 -36.60
CA PHE A 62 40.36 -28.58 -35.72
C PHE A 62 39.17 -27.64 -35.99
N VAL A 63 38.82 -27.40 -37.26
CA VAL A 63 37.76 -26.42 -37.61
C VAL A 63 36.37 -26.95 -37.26
N ARG A 64 36.19 -28.28 -37.39
CA ARG A 64 34.94 -28.94 -37.01
C ARG A 64 34.71 -28.88 -35.49
N ASN A 65 35.77 -29.02 -34.69
CA ASN A 65 35.68 -28.92 -33.22
C ASN A 65 35.37 -27.48 -32.74
N ILE A 66 35.83 -26.45 -33.45
CA ILE A 66 35.55 -25.04 -33.11
C ILE A 66 34.07 -24.69 -33.36
N VAL A 67 33.48 -25.20 -34.45
CA VAL A 67 32.06 -24.99 -34.78
C VAL A 67 31.14 -25.69 -33.77
N TYR A 68 31.47 -26.92 -33.37
CA TYR A 68 30.71 -27.64 -32.32
C TYR A 68 30.89 -27.01 -30.93
N CYS A 69 32.07 -26.47 -30.60
CA CYS A 69 32.26 -25.71 -29.36
C CYS A 69 31.46 -24.40 -29.35
N GLY A 70 31.31 -23.72 -30.49
CA GLY A 70 30.50 -22.50 -30.61
C GLY A 70 29.00 -22.75 -30.40
N ILE A 71 28.46 -23.83 -30.97
CA ILE A 71 27.05 -24.22 -30.79
C ILE A 71 26.80 -24.75 -29.37
N ALA A 72 27.74 -25.52 -28.80
CA ALA A 72 27.66 -25.96 -27.40
C ALA A 72 27.75 -24.78 -26.42
N LEU A 73 28.61 -23.78 -26.67
CA LEU A 73 28.67 -22.55 -25.87
C LEU A 73 27.39 -21.73 -26.01
N PHE A 74 26.79 -21.63 -27.20
CA PHE A 74 25.51 -20.93 -27.40
C PHE A 74 24.34 -21.64 -26.70
N LEU A 75 24.32 -22.98 -26.71
CA LEU A 75 23.32 -23.79 -25.99
C LEU A 75 23.57 -23.76 -24.47
N LEU A 76 24.82 -23.79 -24.01
CA LEU A 76 25.18 -23.65 -22.59
C LEU A 76 24.93 -22.22 -22.10
N SER A 77 25.19 -21.17 -22.88
CA SER A 77 24.86 -19.80 -22.51
C SER A 77 23.35 -19.53 -22.59
N GLY A 78 22.63 -20.15 -23.53
CA GLY A 78 21.16 -20.11 -23.59
C GLY A 78 20.49 -20.86 -22.43
N ALA A 79 21.07 -21.99 -22.01
CA ALA A 79 20.68 -22.75 -20.81
C ALA A 79 21.10 -22.04 -19.51
N PHE A 80 22.21 -21.29 -19.50
CA PHE A 80 22.62 -20.46 -18.36
C PHE A 80 21.77 -19.19 -18.22
N ILE A 81 21.32 -18.57 -19.31
CA ILE A 81 20.42 -17.40 -19.23
C ILE A 81 18.99 -17.81 -18.81
N SER A 82 18.59 -19.06 -19.04
CA SER A 82 17.32 -19.61 -18.54
C SER A 82 17.39 -20.22 -17.13
N SER A 83 18.59 -20.60 -16.65
CA SER A 83 18.81 -21.07 -15.26
C SER A 83 19.34 -19.98 -14.31
N ALA A 84 19.80 -18.84 -14.83
CA ALA A 84 20.22 -17.67 -14.04
C ALA A 84 19.05 -16.85 -13.45
N PHE A 85 17.80 -17.30 -13.60
CA PHE A 85 16.67 -16.70 -12.89
C PHE A 85 16.45 -17.27 -11.48
N VAL A 86 17.15 -18.34 -11.08
CA VAL A 86 17.32 -18.61 -9.66
C VAL A 86 18.43 -17.69 -9.16
N SER A 87 18.13 -16.41 -8.88
CA SER A 87 19.18 -15.56 -8.29
C SER A 87 19.54 -16.18 -6.93
N PRO A 88 20.81 -16.55 -6.68
CA PRO A 88 21.23 -17.04 -5.38
C PRO A 88 20.86 -16.06 -4.26
N ALA A 89 20.73 -14.77 -4.59
CA ALA A 89 20.24 -13.74 -3.67
C ALA A 89 18.82 -13.99 -3.16
N MET A 90 17.88 -14.48 -3.99
CA MET A 90 16.50 -14.75 -3.53
C MET A 90 16.42 -16.01 -2.66
N ALA A 91 17.09 -17.10 -3.06
CA ALA A 91 17.20 -18.32 -2.24
C ALA A 91 17.93 -18.06 -0.90
N GLN A 92 18.92 -17.17 -0.90
CA GLN A 92 19.65 -16.78 0.29
C GLN A 92 18.86 -15.81 1.18
N VAL A 93 17.94 -15.00 0.63
CA VAL A 93 17.02 -14.15 1.40
C VAL A 93 15.95 -15.01 2.08
N ALA A 94 15.37 -15.98 1.36
CA ALA A 94 14.46 -16.99 1.89
C ALA A 94 15.07 -17.77 3.08
N ALA A 95 16.29 -18.27 2.91
CA ALA A 95 17.01 -19.01 3.95
C ALA A 95 17.47 -18.16 5.16
N LYS A 96 17.36 -16.81 5.09
CA LYS A 96 17.80 -15.86 6.13
C LYS A 96 16.65 -15.14 6.82
N ILE A 97 15.42 -15.63 6.73
CA ILE A 97 14.30 -15.03 7.45
C ILE A 97 14.35 -15.56 8.90
N PRO A 98 14.63 -14.71 9.91
CA PRO A 98 14.72 -15.16 11.30
C PRO A 98 13.43 -15.81 11.79
N TYR A 99 13.53 -16.61 12.85
CA TYR A 99 12.36 -17.19 13.52
C TYR A 99 11.37 -16.08 13.93
N VAL A 100 10.09 -16.29 13.62
CA VAL A 100 9.04 -15.28 13.62
C VAL A 100 8.83 -14.60 14.99
N GLY A 101 9.13 -15.31 16.07
CA GLY A 101 9.12 -14.77 17.44
C GLY A 101 10.11 -13.62 17.70
N GLN A 102 11.16 -13.45 16.89
CA GLN A 102 12.12 -12.32 17.01
C GLN A 102 11.73 -11.12 16.14
N ILE A 103 10.91 -11.33 15.11
CA ILE A 103 10.64 -10.34 14.07
C ILE A 103 9.57 -9.33 14.52
N PHE A 104 8.49 -9.80 15.15
CA PHE A 104 7.29 -8.97 15.33
C PHE A 104 6.89 -8.68 16.79
N LYS A 105 7.63 -9.17 17.79
CA LYS A 105 7.30 -8.98 19.23
C LYS A 105 7.80 -7.65 19.81
N GLN A 106 8.20 -6.71 18.98
CA GLN A 106 8.83 -5.48 19.44
C GLN A 106 7.80 -4.36 19.47
N LYS A 107 7.77 -3.57 20.55
CA LYS A 107 7.02 -2.31 20.60
C LYS A 107 7.28 -1.50 19.32
N PRO A 108 6.31 -0.73 18.79
CA PRO A 108 6.50 0.09 17.61
C PRO A 108 7.80 0.92 17.68
N VAL A 109 8.54 1.00 16.57
CA VAL A 109 9.86 1.64 16.58
C VAL A 109 9.77 3.14 16.90
N ALA A 110 8.68 3.79 16.49
CA ALA A 110 8.37 5.16 16.88
C ALA A 110 8.26 5.32 18.40
N ASP A 111 7.54 4.42 19.07
CA ASP A 111 7.34 4.47 20.53
C ASP A 111 8.66 4.25 21.28
N VAL A 112 9.47 3.29 20.81
CA VAL A 112 10.78 3.02 21.43
C VAL A 112 11.71 4.22 21.26
N LEU A 113 11.72 4.85 20.08
CA LEU A 113 12.51 6.05 19.85
C LEU A 113 11.99 7.21 20.71
N TYR A 114 10.68 7.44 20.75
CA TYR A 114 10.08 8.48 21.59
C TYR A 114 10.46 8.32 23.07
N GLN A 115 10.27 7.12 23.62
CA GLN A 115 10.59 6.82 25.02
C GLN A 115 12.08 7.00 25.34
N GLU A 116 12.98 6.58 24.43
CA GLU A 116 14.41 6.76 24.63
C GLU A 116 14.81 8.24 24.59
N LEU A 117 14.20 9.03 23.70
CA LEU A 117 14.46 10.46 23.61
C LEU A 117 13.92 11.23 24.84
N GLU A 118 12.71 10.89 25.29
CA GLU A 118 12.10 11.45 26.48
C GLU A 118 12.94 11.16 27.73
N LYS A 119 13.38 9.90 27.90
CA LYS A 119 14.27 9.48 29.00
C LYS A 119 15.59 10.25 29.04
N LYS A 120 16.11 10.65 27.87
CA LYS A 120 17.32 11.46 27.74
C LYS A 120 17.07 12.97 27.91
N GLY A 121 15.81 13.37 28.11
CA GLY A 121 15.43 14.75 28.39
C GLY A 121 15.36 15.65 27.15
N TYR A 122 15.25 15.09 25.94
CA TYR A 122 15.04 15.92 24.76
C TYR A 122 13.60 16.42 24.69
N LYS A 123 13.43 17.66 24.26
CA LYS A 123 12.14 18.27 23.93
C LYS A 123 11.59 17.72 22.61
N THR A 124 11.15 16.47 22.63
CA THR A 124 10.56 15.80 21.46
C THR A 124 9.06 16.07 21.42
N ALA A 125 8.59 16.70 20.37
CA ALA A 125 7.16 16.95 20.17
C ALA A 125 6.45 15.65 19.74
N SER A 126 7.02 14.96 18.76
CA SER A 126 6.43 13.75 18.20
C SER A 126 7.47 12.87 17.51
N VAL A 127 7.18 11.57 17.43
CA VAL A 127 7.86 10.63 16.54
C VAL A 127 6.80 9.95 15.68
N GLY A 128 6.87 10.17 14.36
CA GLY A 128 5.90 9.64 13.40
C GLY A 128 6.55 8.70 12.39
N GLN A 129 5.78 7.73 11.91
CA GLN A 129 6.14 6.89 10.77
C GLN A 129 5.20 7.19 9.61
N THR A 130 5.73 7.30 8.40
CA THR A 130 4.92 7.40 7.19
C THR A 130 5.34 6.35 6.17
N TYR A 131 4.32 5.77 5.54
CA TYR A 131 4.42 4.79 4.45
C TYR A 131 3.77 5.31 3.16
N TYR A 132 3.18 6.51 3.21
CA TYR A 132 2.34 7.06 2.15
C TYR A 132 3.19 7.56 0.97
N GLY A 133 2.65 7.44 -0.24
CA GLY A 133 3.33 7.88 -1.46
C GLY A 133 4.61 7.10 -1.77
N GLY A 134 4.77 5.88 -1.21
CA GLY A 134 5.97 5.06 -1.37
C GLY A 134 7.18 5.56 -0.58
N LYS A 135 7.00 6.57 0.28
CA LYS A 135 8.03 7.05 1.20
C LYS A 135 7.92 6.26 2.49
N LYS A 136 9.02 5.62 2.89
CA LYS A 136 9.17 4.96 4.18
C LYS A 136 10.03 5.87 5.03
N GLU A 137 9.42 6.69 5.88
CA GLU A 137 10.15 7.68 6.66
C GLU A 137 9.80 7.57 8.14
N LEU A 138 10.82 7.68 8.99
CA LEU A 138 10.70 7.85 10.43
C LEU A 138 11.08 9.31 10.73
N VAL A 139 10.12 10.08 11.23
CA VAL A 139 10.24 11.53 11.43
C VAL A 139 10.21 11.85 12.91
N VAL A 140 11.20 12.58 13.40
CA VAL A 140 11.22 13.12 14.76
C VAL A 140 11.04 14.64 14.68
N SER A 141 10.02 15.15 15.36
CA SER A 141 9.75 16.58 15.45
C SER A 141 10.22 17.07 16.82
N VAL A 142 11.10 18.06 16.83
CA VAL A 142 11.78 18.58 18.03
C VAL A 142 11.33 20.01 18.31
N GLU A 143 10.99 20.29 19.56
CA GLU A 143 10.58 21.62 20.01
C GLU A 143 11.78 22.50 20.39
N GLY A 144 11.51 23.80 20.49
CA GLY A 144 12.44 24.79 21.04
C GLY A 144 13.14 25.63 19.98
N SER A 145 14.12 26.40 20.44
CA SER A 145 14.86 27.33 19.59
C SER A 145 15.68 26.60 18.51
N GLU A 146 15.97 27.29 17.41
CA GLU A 146 16.88 26.79 16.38
C GLU A 146 18.25 26.40 16.94
N LYS A 147 18.77 27.17 17.92
CA LYS A 147 20.02 26.85 18.64
C LYS A 147 19.94 25.51 19.37
N TYR A 148 18.82 25.23 20.03
CA TYR A 148 18.61 23.95 20.71
C TYR A 148 18.51 22.80 19.69
N PHE A 149 17.70 22.98 18.63
CA PHE A 149 17.55 22.01 17.55
C PHE A 149 18.90 21.63 16.94
N ASN A 150 19.72 22.62 16.55
CA ASN A 150 21.03 22.39 15.95
C ASN A 150 22.00 21.67 16.91
N LYS A 151 21.87 21.89 18.23
CA LYS A 151 22.68 21.21 19.25
C LYS A 151 22.31 19.72 19.39
N VAL A 152 21.02 19.38 19.40
CA VAL A 152 20.57 18.01 19.70
C VAL A 152 20.39 17.12 18.46
N ARG A 153 20.32 17.73 17.27
CA ARG A 153 20.03 17.03 16.02
C ARG A 153 20.93 15.83 15.74
N GLY A 154 22.23 15.97 15.97
CA GLY A 154 23.21 14.89 15.73
C GLY A 154 22.96 13.69 16.64
N ASP A 155 22.88 13.93 17.94
CA ASP A 155 22.66 12.91 18.97
C ASP A 155 21.34 12.15 18.76
N ILE A 156 20.25 12.87 18.46
CA ILE A 156 18.95 12.26 18.13
C ILE A 156 19.05 11.38 16.87
N THR A 157 19.82 11.82 15.87
CA THR A 157 20.05 11.03 14.65
C THR A 157 20.79 9.74 14.97
N ASP A 158 21.84 9.79 15.79
CA ASP A 158 22.62 8.62 16.19
C ASP A 158 21.77 7.63 16.99
N ILE A 159 20.93 8.10 17.91
CA ILE A 159 19.99 7.27 18.66
C ILE A 159 19.01 6.56 17.71
N ALA A 160 18.40 7.31 16.80
CA ALA A 160 17.44 6.75 15.84
C ALA A 160 18.10 5.73 14.91
N THR A 161 19.28 6.04 14.35
CA THR A 161 20.03 5.11 13.50
C THR A 161 20.39 3.84 14.25
N ASN A 162 20.86 3.94 15.50
CA ASN A 162 21.17 2.77 16.32
C ASN A 162 19.95 1.87 16.58
N ILE A 163 18.79 2.45 16.87
CA ILE A 163 17.55 1.69 17.08
C ILE A 163 17.13 0.97 15.80
N LEU A 164 17.13 1.67 14.65
CA LEU A 164 16.79 1.09 13.35
C LEU A 164 17.75 -0.04 12.96
N SER A 165 19.06 0.16 13.13
CA SER A 165 20.08 -0.84 12.83
C SER A 165 19.95 -2.10 13.69
N LYS A 166 19.65 -1.97 15.00
CA LYS A 166 19.39 -3.12 15.88
C LYS A 166 18.20 -3.97 15.42
N ARG A 167 17.19 -3.34 14.83
CA ARG A 167 16.02 -4.01 14.24
C ARG A 167 16.24 -4.48 12.80
N GLN A 168 17.42 -4.22 12.24
CA GLN A 168 17.75 -4.45 10.83
C GLN A 168 16.78 -3.72 9.88
N TYR A 169 16.27 -2.57 10.31
CA TYR A 169 15.40 -1.73 9.50
C TYR A 169 16.24 -0.85 8.58
N ASP A 170 16.42 -1.30 7.36
CA ASP A 170 17.25 -0.68 6.32
C ASP A 170 16.43 0.05 5.25
N ALA A 171 15.09 0.00 5.31
CA ALA A 171 14.20 0.62 4.35
C ALA A 171 13.76 2.03 4.72
N TYR A 172 13.75 2.38 6.01
CA TYR A 172 13.34 3.72 6.46
C TYR A 172 14.40 4.77 6.14
N LYS A 173 13.94 5.94 5.68
CA LYS A 173 14.72 7.16 5.70
C LYS A 173 14.40 7.92 6.99
N PHE A 174 15.40 8.12 7.82
CA PHE A 174 15.25 8.94 9.02
C PHE A 174 15.22 10.44 8.66
N LYS A 175 14.33 11.18 9.32
CA LYS A 175 14.23 12.64 9.24
C LYS A 175 14.04 13.22 10.62
N ILE A 176 14.56 14.42 10.78
CA ILE A 176 14.38 15.22 11.98
C ILE A 176 14.06 16.64 11.56
N GLU A 177 13.04 17.21 12.18
CA GLU A 177 12.52 18.54 11.87
C GLU A 177 12.26 19.32 13.16
N ARG A 178 12.32 20.64 13.06
CA ARG A 178 11.96 21.54 14.16
C ARG A 178 10.45 21.79 14.07
N MET A 179 9.73 21.52 15.14
CA MET A 179 8.32 21.88 15.26
C MET A 179 8.20 23.33 15.69
N GLU A 180 7.43 24.11 14.93
CA GLU A 180 7.02 25.43 15.37
C GLU A 180 5.80 25.30 16.29
N PRO A 181 5.73 26.06 17.39
CA PRO A 181 4.58 26.01 18.27
C PRO A 181 3.33 26.41 17.48
N TYR A 182 2.40 25.48 17.36
CA TYR A 182 1.11 25.75 16.74
C TYR A 182 0.25 26.51 17.75
N VAL A 183 -0.14 27.74 17.41
CA VAL A 183 -1.10 28.50 18.20
C VAL A 183 -2.49 28.10 17.74
N TYR A 184 -3.23 27.38 18.59
CA TYR A 184 -4.63 27.12 18.34
C TYR A 184 -5.39 28.44 18.36
N PRO A 185 -6.07 28.82 17.26
CA PRO A 185 -6.95 29.98 17.31
C PRO A 185 -8.09 29.70 18.28
N GLU A 186 -8.50 30.74 19.02
CA GLU A 186 -9.70 30.68 19.84
C GLU A 186 -10.92 30.36 18.97
N PRO A 187 -11.80 29.44 19.39
CA PRO A 187 -12.99 29.12 18.64
C PRO A 187 -13.85 30.37 18.44
N ASN A 188 -14.27 30.59 17.21
CA ASN A 188 -15.18 31.69 16.87
C ASN A 188 -16.60 31.42 17.41
N ALA A 189 -17.47 32.43 17.35
CA ALA A 189 -18.82 32.33 17.90
C ALA A 189 -19.66 31.20 17.27
N GLN A 190 -19.45 30.89 15.98
CA GLN A 190 -20.13 29.80 15.30
C GLN A 190 -19.61 28.44 15.77
N GLU A 191 -18.30 28.29 15.93
CA GLU A 191 -17.69 27.05 16.46
C GLU A 191 -18.21 26.75 17.87
N LYS A 192 -18.21 27.75 18.76
CA LYS A 192 -18.77 27.62 20.12
C LYS A 192 -20.25 27.25 20.10
N LYS A 193 -21.04 27.77 19.13
CA LYS A 193 -22.44 27.39 18.96
C LYS A 193 -22.58 25.92 18.54
N ILE A 194 -21.78 25.46 17.59
CA ILE A 194 -21.81 24.06 17.12
C ILE A 194 -21.38 23.09 18.23
N GLU A 195 -20.32 23.41 18.96
CA GLU A 195 -19.86 22.63 20.12
C GLU A 195 -20.93 22.52 21.20
N LYS A 196 -21.64 23.63 21.49
CA LYS A 196 -22.77 23.63 22.42
C LYS A 196 -23.89 22.70 21.93
N ILE A 197 -24.32 22.81 20.67
CA ILE A 197 -25.38 21.96 20.11
C ILE A 197 -24.98 20.48 20.18
N GLN A 198 -23.72 20.16 19.84
CA GLN A 198 -23.20 18.79 19.92
C GLN A 198 -23.24 18.25 21.36
N THR A 199 -22.88 19.10 22.33
CA THR A 199 -22.91 18.76 23.77
C THR A 199 -24.34 18.55 24.26
N ASP A 200 -25.27 19.44 23.90
CA ASP A 200 -26.68 19.33 24.27
C ASP A 200 -27.31 18.05 23.71
N ILE A 201 -27.03 17.73 22.43
CA ILE A 201 -27.50 16.50 21.79
C ILE A 201 -26.96 15.27 22.53
N SER A 202 -25.65 15.24 22.80
CA SER A 202 -25.03 14.09 23.47
C SER A 202 -25.59 13.90 24.88
N THR A 203 -25.75 15.00 25.63
CA THR A 203 -26.30 14.99 27.00
C THR A 203 -27.72 14.46 27.03
N GLU A 204 -28.58 14.92 26.11
CA GLU A 204 -29.97 14.47 26.08
C GLU A 204 -30.05 13.00 25.64
N LEU A 205 -29.23 12.54 24.69
CA LEU A 205 -29.18 11.11 24.33
C LEU A 205 -28.74 10.23 25.51
N GLU A 206 -27.72 10.65 26.27
CA GLU A 206 -27.22 9.93 27.45
C GLU A 206 -28.28 9.85 28.56
N LYS A 207 -28.97 10.95 28.84
CA LYS A 207 -30.04 11.05 29.84
C LYS A 207 -31.19 10.09 29.57
N HIS A 208 -31.48 9.80 28.30
CA HIS A 208 -32.51 8.84 27.89
C HIS A 208 -31.96 7.42 27.64
N HIS A 209 -30.70 7.17 28.01
CA HIS A 209 -30.04 5.87 27.91
C HIS A 209 -30.04 5.31 26.47
N TYR A 210 -29.75 6.16 25.49
CA TYR A 210 -29.48 5.72 24.13
C TYR A 210 -28.01 5.38 23.95
N ASP A 211 -27.73 4.19 23.42
CA ASP A 211 -26.38 3.81 23.03
C ASP A 211 -26.04 4.47 21.68
N PHE A 212 -25.05 5.36 21.68
CA PHE A 212 -24.48 5.96 20.46
C PHE A 212 -22.96 5.91 20.50
N LEU A 213 -22.35 5.90 19.31
CA LEU A 213 -20.90 5.80 19.13
C LEU A 213 -20.27 7.15 18.80
N ILE A 214 -20.99 7.97 18.02
CA ILE A 214 -20.58 9.29 17.57
C ILE A 214 -21.85 10.14 17.49
N ALA A 215 -21.77 11.37 18.01
CA ALA A 215 -22.74 12.43 17.77
C ALA A 215 -21.96 13.68 17.38
N ASN A 216 -21.87 13.96 16.08
CA ASN A 216 -21.14 15.10 15.55
C ASN A 216 -22.09 16.09 14.89
N VAL A 217 -21.75 17.37 14.94
CA VAL A 217 -22.49 18.42 14.23
C VAL A 217 -21.53 19.14 13.29
N SER A 218 -21.85 19.17 11.99
CA SER A 218 -20.98 19.81 11.01
C SER A 218 -21.03 21.34 11.11
N PHE A 219 -19.94 21.99 10.70
CA PHE A 219 -19.86 23.45 10.58
C PHE A 219 -20.53 24.00 9.29
N SER A 220 -21.28 23.17 8.56
CA SER A 220 -21.96 23.58 7.33
C SER A 220 -23.15 24.50 7.63
N SER A 221 -23.63 25.23 6.61
CA SER A 221 -24.85 26.03 6.69
C SER A 221 -25.84 25.58 5.61
N PRO A 222 -26.94 24.88 5.95
CA PRO A 222 -27.32 24.44 7.29
C PRO A 222 -26.39 23.34 7.85
N PRO A 223 -26.31 23.19 9.19
CA PRO A 223 -25.49 22.14 9.79
C PRO A 223 -26.14 20.76 9.61
N THR A 224 -25.34 19.73 9.80
CA THR A 224 -25.78 18.33 9.71
C THR A 224 -25.37 17.63 10.98
N VAL A 225 -26.34 17.01 11.65
CA VAL A 225 -26.10 16.09 12.77
C VAL A 225 -25.79 14.72 12.19
N GLU A 226 -24.60 14.21 12.45
CA GLU A 226 -24.18 12.85 12.10
C GLU A 226 -24.13 11.99 13.37
N LEU A 227 -25.05 11.03 13.44
CA LEU A 227 -25.18 10.11 14.57
C LEU A 227 -24.86 8.69 14.13
N GLU A 228 -23.96 8.03 14.85
CA GLU A 228 -23.71 6.59 14.71
C GLU A 228 -24.32 5.83 15.89
N ILE A 229 -25.21 4.87 15.62
CA ILE A 229 -25.86 4.03 16.64
C ILE A 229 -25.62 2.54 16.34
N PRO A 230 -25.67 1.65 17.35
CA PRO A 230 -25.66 0.21 17.11
C PRO A 230 -26.79 -0.22 16.16
N ASN A 231 -26.52 -1.17 15.29
CA ASN A 231 -27.54 -1.70 14.37
C ASN A 231 -28.69 -2.43 15.08
N THR A 232 -28.49 -2.81 16.36
CA THR A 232 -29.50 -3.37 17.25
C THR A 232 -30.48 -2.33 17.81
N GLU A 233 -30.16 -1.03 17.71
CA GLU A 233 -31.05 0.04 18.17
C GLU A 233 -32.27 0.17 17.24
N LYS A 234 -33.45 0.21 17.86
CA LYS A 234 -34.77 0.22 17.19
C LYS A 234 -35.50 1.55 17.35
N ARG A 235 -35.16 2.34 18.37
CA ARG A 235 -35.82 3.62 18.75
C ARG A 235 -35.36 4.81 17.90
N VAL A 236 -35.18 4.61 16.59
CA VAL A 236 -34.57 5.60 15.69
C VAL A 236 -35.40 6.88 15.58
N GLU A 237 -36.72 6.76 15.52
CA GLU A 237 -37.61 7.93 15.38
C GLU A 237 -37.70 8.74 16.67
N GLU A 238 -37.64 8.09 17.84
CA GLU A 238 -37.54 8.77 19.14
C GLU A 238 -36.25 9.58 19.25
N ILE A 239 -35.12 8.97 18.86
CA ILE A 239 -33.81 9.63 18.80
C ILE A 239 -33.85 10.86 17.88
N LYS A 240 -34.47 10.75 16.69
CA LYS A 240 -34.62 11.89 15.78
C LYS A 240 -35.46 13.01 16.39
N ALA A 241 -36.57 12.68 17.03
CA ALA A 241 -37.44 13.65 17.68
C ALA A 241 -36.69 14.39 18.81
N LEU A 242 -35.89 13.66 19.58
CA LEU A 242 -35.07 14.23 20.65
C LEU A 242 -34.02 15.20 20.10
N ILE A 243 -33.28 14.79 19.07
CA ILE A 243 -32.30 15.66 18.40
C ILE A 243 -32.98 16.89 17.82
N HIS A 244 -34.15 16.72 17.19
CA HIS A 244 -34.91 17.84 16.64
C HIS A 244 -35.30 18.85 17.73
N ALA A 245 -35.73 18.40 18.91
CA ALA A 245 -36.05 19.30 20.02
C ALA A 245 -34.84 20.16 20.42
N VAL A 246 -33.65 19.55 20.55
CA VAL A 246 -32.40 20.28 20.85
C VAL A 246 -32.05 21.29 19.75
N LEU A 247 -32.28 20.92 18.48
CA LEU A 247 -32.03 21.82 17.33
C LEU A 247 -32.97 23.03 17.33
N VAL A 248 -34.24 22.85 17.71
CA VAL A 248 -35.22 23.95 17.87
C VAL A 248 -34.79 24.90 18.98
N GLU A 249 -34.44 24.37 20.16
CA GLU A 249 -33.98 25.18 21.30
C GLU A 249 -32.75 26.03 20.95
N ASN A 250 -31.87 25.49 20.10
CA ASN A 250 -30.67 26.18 19.63
C ASN A 250 -30.88 26.99 18.33
N LYS A 251 -32.13 27.22 17.90
CA LYS A 251 -32.50 28.01 16.70
C LYS A 251 -31.79 27.54 15.43
N THR A 252 -31.77 26.23 15.21
CA THR A 252 -31.03 25.55 14.13
C THR A 252 -31.86 24.40 13.53
N GLU A 253 -33.16 24.66 13.37
CA GLU A 253 -34.20 23.70 12.95
C GLU A 253 -34.01 23.16 11.53
N ASN A 254 -33.33 23.93 10.68
CA ASN A 254 -33.04 23.56 9.30
C ASN A 254 -31.88 22.56 9.17
N ALA A 255 -31.29 22.11 10.28
CA ALA A 255 -30.23 21.11 10.26
C ALA A 255 -30.74 19.75 9.78
N SER A 256 -29.93 19.07 8.96
CA SER A 256 -30.26 17.70 8.55
C SER A 256 -29.76 16.69 9.58
N ILE A 257 -30.51 15.60 9.81
CA ILE A 257 -30.11 14.53 10.74
C ILE A 257 -29.80 13.27 9.93
N LYS A 258 -28.56 12.80 10.00
CA LYS A 258 -28.08 11.56 9.37
C LYS A 258 -27.76 10.54 10.44
N ILE A 259 -28.54 9.46 10.48
CA ILE A 259 -28.32 8.35 11.40
C ILE A 259 -27.75 7.16 10.64
N LYS A 260 -26.58 6.70 11.05
CA LYS A 260 -25.89 5.53 10.50
C LYS A 260 -25.92 4.39 11.53
N LYS A 261 -26.42 3.24 11.10
CA LYS A 261 -26.40 2.01 11.91
C LYS A 261 -25.09 1.27 11.75
N ILE A 262 -24.46 0.93 12.87
CA ILE A 262 -23.15 0.29 12.93
C ILE A 262 -23.25 -1.11 13.52
N ASN A 263 -22.72 -2.09 12.80
CA ASN A 263 -22.51 -3.42 13.36
C ASN A 263 -21.28 -3.40 14.28
N LEU A 264 -21.50 -3.42 15.59
CA LEU A 264 -20.43 -3.34 16.59
C LEU A 264 -19.43 -4.50 16.50
N LYS A 265 -19.89 -5.72 16.17
CA LYS A 265 -19.01 -6.87 15.98
C LYS A 265 -18.08 -6.66 14.78
N LYS A 266 -18.60 -6.07 13.70
CA LYS A 266 -17.79 -5.78 12.51
C LYS A 266 -16.81 -4.63 12.74
N ARG A 267 -17.21 -3.60 13.50
CA ARG A 267 -16.32 -2.50 13.92
C ARG A 267 -15.20 -2.99 14.83
N ASP A 268 -15.48 -3.87 15.80
CA ASP A 268 -14.43 -4.51 16.61
C ASP A 268 -13.46 -5.30 15.74
N GLN A 269 -13.97 -6.10 14.79
CA GLN A 269 -13.11 -6.82 13.84
C GLN A 269 -12.26 -5.85 13.02
N ASP A 270 -12.84 -4.79 12.46
CA ASP A 270 -12.12 -3.78 11.70
C ASP A 270 -11.00 -3.12 12.52
N ASN A 271 -11.29 -2.71 13.76
CA ASN A 271 -10.30 -2.13 14.68
C ASN A 271 -9.15 -3.10 14.99
N ARG A 272 -9.47 -4.38 15.26
CA ARG A 272 -8.46 -5.41 15.53
C ARG A 272 -7.57 -5.63 14.32
N TRP A 273 -8.15 -5.78 13.13
CA TRP A 273 -7.40 -5.98 11.90
C TRP A 273 -6.60 -4.74 11.47
N GLY A 274 -7.11 -3.54 11.79
CA GLY A 274 -6.36 -2.28 11.68
C GLY A 274 -5.07 -2.30 12.51
N THR A 275 -5.13 -2.83 13.73
CA THR A 275 -3.93 -2.98 14.57
C THR A 275 -2.99 -4.06 14.02
N ILE A 276 -3.54 -5.21 13.60
CA ILE A 276 -2.77 -6.31 13.02
C ILE A 276 -1.99 -5.85 11.78
N VAL A 277 -2.62 -5.07 10.89
CA VAL A 277 -1.97 -4.58 9.67
C VAL A 277 -0.82 -3.63 9.99
N THR A 278 -0.92 -2.84 11.07
CA THR A 278 0.15 -1.95 11.53
C THR A 278 1.35 -2.77 12.02
N ASP A 279 1.11 -3.81 12.84
CA ASP A 279 2.17 -4.67 13.38
C ASP A 279 2.89 -5.45 12.27
N VAL A 280 2.13 -6.03 11.34
CA VAL A 280 2.69 -6.70 10.14
C VAL A 280 3.41 -5.69 9.25
N GLY A 281 2.82 -4.51 9.09
CA GLY A 281 3.31 -3.44 8.23
C GLY A 281 4.66 -2.89 8.66
N GLU A 282 4.84 -2.55 9.94
CA GLU A 282 6.07 -1.91 10.46
C GLU A 282 7.31 -2.75 10.10
N ASP A 283 7.23 -4.06 10.32
CA ASP A 283 8.37 -4.94 10.11
C ASP A 283 8.65 -5.21 8.64
N LEU A 284 7.60 -5.56 7.87
CA LEU A 284 7.72 -5.87 6.45
C LEU A 284 8.16 -4.65 5.64
N LEU A 285 7.62 -3.48 5.97
CA LEU A 285 8.00 -2.24 5.31
C LEU A 285 9.39 -1.78 5.75
N GLY A 286 9.79 -2.05 6.99
CA GLY A 286 11.10 -1.68 7.54
C GLY A 286 12.30 -2.38 6.91
N LYS A 287 12.11 -3.55 6.28
CA LYS A 287 13.20 -4.33 5.66
C LYS A 287 13.12 -4.38 4.14
N LYS A 288 14.17 -3.91 3.45
CA LYS A 288 14.28 -3.91 1.98
C LYS A 288 14.22 -5.32 1.39
N LYS A 289 14.73 -6.32 2.12
CA LYS A 289 14.77 -7.73 1.68
C LYS A 289 13.38 -8.31 1.35
N TYR A 290 12.30 -7.76 1.92
CA TYR A 290 10.95 -8.23 1.64
C TYR A 290 10.31 -7.59 0.40
N HIS A 291 10.94 -6.56 -0.18
CA HIS A 291 10.43 -5.87 -1.37
C HIS A 291 9.01 -5.27 -1.22
N VAL A 292 8.50 -5.15 0.01
CA VAL A 292 7.15 -4.63 0.29
C VAL A 292 7.12 -3.12 0.14
N LYS A 293 6.10 -2.62 -0.55
CA LYS A 293 5.82 -1.20 -0.76
C LYS A 293 4.66 -0.68 0.08
N MET A 294 3.67 -1.54 0.30
CA MET A 294 2.45 -1.19 1.02
C MET A 294 1.87 -2.45 1.64
N VAL A 295 1.25 -2.29 2.81
CA VAL A 295 0.44 -3.29 3.47
C VAL A 295 -0.93 -2.67 3.67
N GLY A 296 -1.98 -3.42 3.35
CA GLY A 296 -3.36 -3.02 3.53
C GLY A 296 -4.18 -4.16 4.10
N TYR A 297 -5.43 -3.87 4.44
CA TYR A 297 -6.37 -4.87 4.88
C TYR A 297 -7.78 -4.54 4.42
N SER A 298 -8.64 -5.55 4.42
CA SER A 298 -10.09 -5.40 4.34
C SER A 298 -10.69 -6.41 5.30
N VAL A 299 -11.76 -6.04 5.98
CA VAL A 299 -12.58 -7.01 6.71
C VAL A 299 -13.79 -7.47 5.88
N HIS A 300 -13.99 -6.98 4.66
CA HIS A 300 -15.17 -7.31 3.84
C HIS A 300 -14.83 -8.25 2.67
N PRO A 301 -15.58 -9.36 2.47
CA PRO A 301 -16.58 -9.93 3.37
C PRO A 301 -15.96 -10.55 4.65
N GLU A 302 -14.75 -11.07 4.52
CA GLU A 302 -13.91 -11.63 5.58
C GLU A 302 -12.57 -10.89 5.63
N PRO A 303 -11.82 -10.99 6.74
CA PRO A 303 -10.48 -10.44 6.85
C PRO A 303 -9.51 -10.88 5.75
N GLN A 304 -8.85 -9.90 5.14
CA GLN A 304 -7.79 -10.10 4.16
C GLN A 304 -6.65 -9.13 4.47
N LEU A 305 -5.42 -9.65 4.45
CA LEU A 305 -4.20 -8.84 4.44
C LEU A 305 -3.67 -8.77 3.02
N PHE A 306 -3.39 -7.55 2.56
CA PHE A 306 -2.85 -7.28 1.24
C PHE A 306 -1.41 -6.81 1.37
N ILE A 307 -0.47 -7.54 0.77
CA ILE A 307 0.94 -7.17 0.74
C ILE A 307 1.31 -6.80 -0.70
N TYR A 308 1.59 -5.53 -0.95
CA TYR A 308 2.00 -5.07 -2.28
C TYR A 308 3.51 -5.00 -2.37
N THR A 309 4.10 -5.74 -3.29
CA THR A 309 5.56 -5.83 -3.47
C THR A 309 6.04 -5.16 -4.76
N SER A 310 7.35 -4.96 -4.86
CA SER A 310 8.01 -4.53 -6.09
C SER A 310 8.37 -5.67 -7.05
N LEU A 311 7.92 -6.90 -6.80
CA LEU A 311 8.34 -8.10 -7.52
C LEU A 311 7.58 -8.28 -8.83
N ASN A 312 8.21 -8.82 -9.87
CA ASN A 312 7.51 -9.19 -11.10
C ASN A 312 6.87 -10.58 -10.95
N VAL A 313 5.94 -10.95 -11.84
CA VAL A 313 5.42 -12.32 -11.87
C VAL A 313 6.46 -13.26 -12.49
N SER A 314 7.04 -14.14 -11.67
CA SER A 314 7.93 -15.24 -12.06
C SER A 314 7.77 -16.37 -11.04
N GLU A 315 8.15 -17.60 -11.41
CA GLU A 315 7.99 -18.76 -10.53
C GLU A 315 8.74 -18.61 -9.21
N ASP A 316 9.95 -18.06 -9.24
CA ASP A 316 10.74 -17.81 -8.02
C ASP A 316 10.09 -16.74 -7.11
N ASN A 317 9.47 -15.72 -7.70
CA ASN A 317 8.76 -14.69 -6.92
C ASN A 317 7.45 -15.21 -6.34
N LYS A 318 6.82 -16.23 -6.96
CA LYS A 318 5.68 -16.93 -6.35
C LYS A 318 6.12 -17.74 -5.14
N LYS A 319 7.20 -18.52 -5.25
CA LYS A 319 7.79 -19.25 -4.11
C LYS A 319 8.14 -18.33 -2.96
N PHE A 320 8.80 -17.20 -3.26
CA PHE A 320 9.08 -16.18 -2.26
C PHE A 320 7.82 -15.61 -1.61
N ALA A 321 6.76 -15.37 -2.40
CA ALA A 321 5.48 -14.92 -1.85
C ALA A 321 4.85 -15.99 -0.94
N ASP A 322 4.91 -17.27 -1.30
CA ASP A 322 4.40 -18.35 -0.45
C ASP A 322 5.17 -18.47 0.87
N GLU A 323 6.49 -18.33 0.84
CA GLU A 323 7.32 -18.27 2.05
C GLU A 323 6.97 -17.06 2.92
N LEU A 324 6.85 -15.87 2.31
CA LEU A 324 6.46 -14.65 3.01
C LEU A 324 5.07 -14.77 3.64
N LYS A 325 4.12 -15.43 2.95
CA LYS A 325 2.81 -15.76 3.52
C LYS A 325 2.97 -16.65 4.75
N GLY A 326 3.79 -17.71 4.67
CA GLY A 326 4.04 -18.60 5.81
C GLY A 326 4.57 -17.87 7.04
N ILE A 327 5.47 -16.90 6.84
CA ILE A 327 6.00 -16.05 7.92
C ILE A 327 4.92 -15.18 8.56
N ILE A 328 4.04 -14.59 7.73
CA ILE A 328 2.91 -13.79 8.22
C ILE A 328 1.94 -14.70 9.00
N ASP A 329 1.63 -15.88 8.50
CA ASP A 329 0.74 -16.83 9.16
C ASP A 329 1.30 -17.27 10.52
N GLU A 330 2.57 -17.67 10.58
CA GLU A 330 3.23 -18.04 11.83
C GLU A 330 3.22 -16.87 12.83
N PHE A 331 3.32 -15.62 12.35
CA PHE A 331 3.25 -14.45 13.21
C PHE A 331 1.84 -14.28 13.81
N LEU A 332 0.82 -14.39 12.96
CA LEU A 332 -0.58 -14.30 13.37
C LEU A 332 -0.97 -15.44 14.33
N GLU A 333 -0.26 -16.57 14.28
CA GLU A 333 -0.45 -17.70 15.19
C GLU A 333 0.25 -17.57 16.55
N THR A 334 1.07 -16.54 16.76
CA THR A 334 1.69 -16.28 18.07
C THR A 334 0.61 -16.02 19.13
N LYS A 335 0.92 -16.31 20.41
CA LYS A 335 -0.04 -16.13 21.53
C LYS A 335 -0.64 -14.72 21.58
N GLU A 336 0.18 -13.70 21.34
CA GLU A 336 -0.26 -12.30 21.33
C GLU A 336 -1.21 -12.02 20.16
N MET A 337 -0.82 -12.44 18.95
CA MET A 337 -1.63 -12.20 17.75
C MET A 337 -2.91 -13.02 17.73
N LYS A 338 -2.93 -14.25 18.27
CA LYS A 338 -4.15 -15.03 18.45
C LYS A 338 -5.22 -14.29 19.25
N ASN A 339 -4.81 -13.53 20.27
CA ASN A 339 -5.75 -12.69 21.03
C ASN A 339 -6.29 -11.51 20.21
N LYS A 340 -5.52 -10.99 19.25
CA LYS A 340 -5.95 -9.94 18.32
C LYS A 340 -6.80 -10.51 17.18
N VAL A 341 -6.49 -11.69 16.64
CA VAL A 341 -7.23 -12.36 15.55
C VAL A 341 -8.56 -12.94 16.06
N LYS A 342 -8.63 -13.38 17.32
CA LYS A 342 -9.83 -13.96 17.96
C LYS A 342 -10.50 -15.09 17.15
N GLY A 343 -9.69 -15.87 16.42
CA GLY A 343 -10.18 -17.01 15.63
C GLY A 343 -10.93 -16.61 14.35
N ASP A 344 -10.85 -15.36 13.90
CA ASP A 344 -11.36 -14.96 12.60
C ASP A 344 -10.72 -15.80 11.47
N SER A 345 -11.52 -16.23 10.49
CA SER A 345 -10.97 -16.69 9.21
C SER A 345 -10.31 -15.52 8.50
N TYR A 346 -9.19 -15.78 7.82
CA TYR A 346 -8.49 -14.74 7.08
C TYR A 346 -7.73 -15.28 5.89
N THR A 347 -7.37 -14.36 4.98
CA THR A 347 -6.48 -14.66 3.86
C THR A 347 -5.34 -13.65 3.77
N VAL A 348 -4.17 -14.11 3.34
CA VAL A 348 -3.01 -13.25 3.06
C VAL A 348 -2.78 -13.29 1.55
N VAL A 349 -2.91 -12.15 0.90
CA VAL A 349 -2.77 -12.01 -0.54
C VAL A 349 -1.56 -11.14 -0.85
N ILE A 350 -0.62 -11.68 -1.61
CA ILE A 350 0.63 -11.00 -1.95
C ILE A 350 0.61 -10.64 -3.43
N TYR A 351 0.74 -9.35 -3.71
CA TYR A 351 0.73 -8.79 -5.05
C TYR A 351 2.13 -8.41 -5.51
N GLY A 352 2.43 -8.68 -6.78
CA GLY A 352 3.56 -8.15 -7.51
C GLY A 352 3.23 -6.85 -8.24
N LYS A 353 4.15 -6.41 -9.11
CA LYS A 353 3.97 -5.24 -9.97
C LYS A 353 2.72 -5.37 -10.83
N GLY A 354 2.00 -4.25 -10.93
CA GLY A 354 0.73 -4.19 -11.66
C GLY A 354 -0.40 -4.93 -10.95
N ASN A 355 -0.34 -5.07 -9.63
CA ASN A 355 -1.36 -5.70 -8.78
C ASN A 355 -1.68 -7.15 -9.18
N LYS A 356 -0.71 -7.86 -9.75
CA LYS A 356 -0.86 -9.27 -10.11
C LYS A 356 -0.60 -10.13 -8.88
N LYS A 357 -1.54 -11.01 -8.54
CA LYS A 357 -1.39 -11.95 -7.43
C LYS A 357 -0.19 -12.87 -7.68
N LEU A 358 0.65 -13.07 -6.66
CA LEU A 358 1.82 -13.96 -6.70
C LEU A 358 1.52 -15.33 -6.07
N ASN A 359 0.64 -15.38 -5.07
CA ASN A 359 0.22 -16.60 -4.37
C ASN A 359 -1.23 -17.00 -4.67
#